data_AF-A0A3C1K928-F1
#
_entry.id   AF-A0A3C1K928-F1
#
_cell.length_a   1.000
_cell.length_b   1.000
_cell.length_c   1.000
_cell.angle_alpha   90.00
_cell.angle_beta   90.00
_cell.angle_gamma   90.00
#
_symmetry.space_group_name_H-M   'P 1'
#
loop_
_entity.id
_entity.type
_entity.pdbx_description
1 polymer ?
#
loop_
_entity_poly.entity_id
_entity_poly.type
_entity_poly.pdbx_seq_one_letter_code
_entity_poly.pdbx_strand_id
1 'polypeptide(L)'
;QVQASASLAVDDDHVDETARSLGPLRERLRGIVDRGVAGGAFRRDLPPALLARVIEEAARAALRELTDIDDVDARDVAVRLVLSVAGLSWHEASDLLSTHPAVLEED
;
A
#
# COMPACT_ATOMS: atom_id res chain seq x y z
N GLN A 1 15.32 -11.12 -19.04
CA GLN A 1 16.17 -9.92 -19.16
C GLN A 1 16.67 -9.56 -17.77
N VAL A 2 17.97 -9.32 -17.65
CA VAL A 2 18.63 -8.87 -16.43
C VAL A 2 18.30 -7.39 -16.25
N GLN A 3 17.56 -7.04 -15.20
CA GLN A 3 17.51 -5.66 -14.69
C GLN A 3 18.23 -5.68 -13.34
N ALA A 4 19.53 -5.94 -13.41
CA ALA A 4 20.46 -5.74 -12.31
C ALA A 4 21.04 -4.32 -12.45
N SER A 5 21.11 -3.64 -11.31
CA SER A 5 21.90 -2.42 -11.08
C SER A 5 21.31 -1.09 -11.57
N ALA A 6 20.38 -0.53 -10.80
CA ALA A 6 20.06 0.91 -10.88
C ALA A 6 19.50 1.53 -9.58
N SER A 7 20.02 1.18 -8.40
CA SER A 7 19.69 1.93 -7.15
C SER A 7 20.75 1.80 -6.07
N LEU A 8 22.01 2.01 -6.43
CA LEU A 8 23.11 2.16 -5.47
C LEU A 8 23.84 3.46 -5.82
N ALA A 9 23.15 4.58 -5.59
CA ALA A 9 23.72 5.93 -5.42
C ALA A 9 22.55 6.91 -5.22
N VAL A 10 21.84 6.79 -4.10
CA VAL A 10 21.06 7.91 -3.56
C VAL A 10 21.67 8.17 -2.19
N ASP A 11 22.18 9.39 -1.99
CA ASP A 11 22.91 9.84 -0.80
C ASP A 11 22.46 9.16 0.50
N ASP A 12 23.37 8.42 1.14
CA ASP A 12 23.11 7.68 2.39
C ASP A 12 22.54 8.59 3.50
N ASP A 13 22.91 9.87 3.53
CA ASP A 13 22.39 10.84 4.50
C ASP A 13 20.90 11.20 4.27
N HIS A 14 20.44 11.25 3.01
CA HIS A 14 19.03 11.53 2.67
C HIS A 14 18.15 10.28 2.79
N VAL A 15 18.71 9.09 2.54
CA VAL A 15 18.01 7.81 2.69
C VAL A 15 17.67 7.55 4.16
N ASP A 16 18.60 7.79 5.08
CA ASP A 16 18.38 7.56 6.51
C ASP A 16 17.36 8.52 7.13
N GLU A 17 17.34 9.78 6.70
CA GLU A 17 16.36 10.76 7.19
C GLU A 17 14.94 10.46 6.69
N THR A 18 14.80 10.15 5.40
CA THR A 18 13.53 9.72 4.81
C THR A 18 13.05 8.40 5.42
N ALA A 19 13.97 7.45 5.65
CA ALA A 19 13.65 6.16 6.23
C ALA A 19 13.16 6.27 7.69
N ARG A 20 13.71 7.22 8.46
CA ARG A 20 13.26 7.58 9.81
C ARG A 20 11.88 8.25 9.77
N SER A 21 11.67 9.20 8.87
CA SER A 21 10.39 9.91 8.71
C SER A 21 9.22 8.98 8.38
N LEU A 22 9.46 7.94 7.57
CA LEU A 22 8.45 6.94 7.23
C LEU A 22 8.27 5.83 8.29
N GLY A 23 9.10 5.79 9.34
CA GLY A 23 9.02 4.80 10.41
C GLY A 23 7.61 4.68 11.03
N PRO A 24 6.99 5.79 11.47
CA PRO A 24 5.63 5.77 12.02
C PRO A 24 4.56 5.25 11.05
N LEU A 25 4.68 5.57 9.76
CA LEU A 25 3.74 5.08 8.74
C LEU A 25 3.84 3.55 8.59
N ARG A 26 5.07 3.01 8.53
CA ARG A 26 5.29 1.55 8.46
C ARG A 26 4.73 0.85 9.71
N GLU A 27 4.91 1.45 10.89
CA GLU A 27 4.37 0.91 12.14
C GLU A 27 2.84 0.90 12.14
N ARG A 28 2.20 1.99 11.65
CA ARG A 28 0.76 2.06 11.50
C ARG A 28 0.23 1.01 10.52
N LEU A 29 0.90 0.84 9.38
CA LEU A 29 0.54 -0.18 8.39
C LEU A 29 0.62 -1.58 8.98
N ARG A 30 1.69 -1.92 9.72
CA ARG A 30 1.80 -3.19 10.43
C ARG A 30 0.64 -3.42 11.39
N GLY A 31 0.32 -2.43 12.22
CA GLY A 31 -0.81 -2.53 13.15
C GLY A 31 -2.15 -2.72 12.45
N ILE A 32 -2.37 -2.12 11.27
CA ILE A 32 -3.58 -2.35 10.46
C ILE A 32 -3.60 -3.79 9.94
N VAL A 33 -2.49 -4.26 9.39
CA VAL A 33 -2.37 -5.62 8.85
C VAL A 33 -2.53 -6.68 9.94
N ASP A 34 -1.91 -6.51 11.08
CA ASP A 34 -2.05 -7.45 12.21
C ASP A 34 -3.51 -7.56 12.64
N ARG A 35 -4.21 -6.43 12.78
CA ARG A 35 -5.65 -6.44 13.10
C ARG A 35 -6.49 -7.06 11.99
N GLY A 36 -6.20 -6.74 10.74
CA GLY A 36 -6.92 -7.26 9.57
C GLY A 36 -6.77 -8.78 9.43
N VAL A 37 -5.56 -9.31 9.59
CA VAL A 37 -5.26 -10.75 9.55
C VAL A 37 -5.91 -11.45 10.76
N ALA A 38 -5.75 -10.91 11.97
CA ALA A 38 -6.33 -11.50 13.18
C ALA A 38 -7.87 -11.52 13.15
N GLY A 39 -8.49 -10.47 12.61
CA GLY A 39 -9.94 -10.35 12.44
C GLY A 39 -10.50 -11.10 11.22
N GLY A 40 -9.64 -11.69 10.37
CA GLY A 40 -10.06 -12.38 9.15
C GLY A 40 -10.54 -11.48 8.02
N ALA A 41 -10.36 -10.16 8.14
CA ALA A 41 -10.68 -9.19 7.09
C ALA A 41 -9.64 -9.20 5.95
N PHE A 42 -8.39 -9.55 6.25
CA PHE A 42 -7.32 -9.71 5.27
C PHE A 42 -6.96 -11.18 5.06
N ARG A 43 -6.31 -11.47 3.92
CA ARG A 43 -5.78 -12.80 3.60
C ARG A 43 -4.83 -13.31 4.69
N ARG A 44 -4.85 -14.62 4.91
CA ARG A 44 -4.13 -15.30 6.01
C ARG A 44 -3.12 -16.34 5.53
N ASP A 45 -2.94 -16.44 4.22
CA ASP A 45 -1.98 -17.33 3.57
C ASP A 45 -0.55 -16.76 3.53
N LEU A 46 -0.35 -15.55 4.05
CA LEU A 46 0.96 -14.89 4.17
C LEU A 46 1.23 -14.47 5.63
N PRO A 47 2.50 -14.49 6.09
CA PRO A 47 2.87 -13.88 7.35
C PRO A 47 2.49 -12.39 7.39
N PRO A 48 1.93 -11.84 8.50
CA PRO A 48 1.49 -10.44 8.57
C PRO A 48 2.58 -9.42 8.20
N ALA A 49 3.81 -9.66 8.66
CA ALA A 49 4.96 -8.80 8.34
C ALA A 49 5.28 -8.77 6.83
N LEU A 50 5.13 -9.91 6.15
CA LEU A 50 5.33 -9.99 4.69
C LEU A 50 4.17 -9.31 3.97
N LEU A 51 2.92 -9.54 4.40
CA LEU A 51 1.75 -8.90 3.81
C LEU A 51 1.83 -7.36 3.91
N ALA A 52 2.22 -6.83 5.07
CA ALA A 52 2.44 -5.40 5.25
C ALA A 52 3.49 -4.84 4.28
N ARG A 53 4.58 -5.57 4.06
CA ARG A 53 5.62 -5.16 3.11
C ARG A 53 5.12 -5.15 1.67
N VAL A 54 4.37 -6.18 1.26
CA VAL A 54 3.82 -6.27 -0.10
C VAL A 54 2.76 -5.18 -0.34
N ILE A 55 1.92 -4.87 0.66
CA ILE A 55 0.98 -3.76 0.59
C ILE A 55 1.72 -2.43 0.41
N GLU A 56 2.78 -2.18 1.19
CA GLU A 56 3.59 -0.96 1.05
C GLU A 56 4.18 -0.84 -0.36
N GLU A 57 4.73 -1.92 -0.90
CA GLU A 57 5.33 -1.92 -2.24
C GLU A 57 4.28 -1.76 -3.35
N ALA A 58 3.11 -2.37 -3.21
CA ALA A 58 2.00 -2.19 -4.14
C ALA A 58 1.48 -0.75 -4.14
N ALA A 59 1.32 -0.14 -2.96
CA ALA A 59 0.94 1.26 -2.83
C ALA A 59 2.00 2.19 -3.45
N ARG A 60 3.29 1.94 -3.19
CA ARG A 60 4.40 2.71 -3.78
C ARG A 60 4.44 2.58 -5.30
N ALA A 61 4.20 1.39 -5.84
CA ALA A 61 4.10 1.17 -7.27
C ALA A 61 2.92 1.94 -7.87
N ALA A 62 1.72 1.82 -7.27
CA ALA A 62 0.55 2.56 -7.71
C ALA A 62 0.80 4.07 -7.71
N LEU A 63 1.37 4.62 -6.62
CA LEU A 63 1.68 6.05 -6.55
C LEU A 63 2.64 6.49 -7.66
N ARG A 64 3.69 5.72 -7.97
CA ARG A 64 4.63 6.05 -9.06
C ARG A 64 3.97 6.11 -10.42
N GLU A 65 3.14 5.11 -10.74
CA GLU A 65 2.47 5.02 -12.05
C GLU A 65 1.34 6.04 -12.20
N LEU A 66 0.71 6.42 -11.09
CA LEU A 66 -0.46 7.29 -11.09
C LEU A 66 -0.12 8.77 -10.81
N THR A 67 1.14 9.10 -10.54
CA THR A 67 1.61 10.50 -10.38
C THR A 67 1.42 11.32 -11.67
N ASP A 68 1.35 10.68 -12.84
CA ASP A 68 1.11 11.33 -14.13
C ASP A 68 -0.38 11.54 -14.45
N ILE A 69 -1.28 11.18 -13.53
CA ILE A 69 -2.74 11.26 -13.70
C ILE A 69 -3.30 12.22 -12.63
N ASP A 70 -3.59 13.46 -13.04
CA ASP A 70 -4.37 14.41 -12.22
C ASP A 70 -5.83 13.94 -12.15
N ASP A 71 -6.17 12.95 -11.31
CA ASP A 71 -7.57 12.55 -11.13
C ASP A 71 -7.88 11.78 -9.83
N VAL A 72 -9.11 11.94 -9.35
CA VAL A 72 -9.77 11.09 -8.32
C VAL A 72 -9.70 9.62 -8.70
N ASP A 73 -9.69 9.31 -10.00
CA ASP A 73 -9.55 7.97 -10.55
C ASP A 73 -8.22 7.29 -10.16
N ALA A 74 -7.12 8.06 -10.02
CA ALA A 74 -5.83 7.52 -9.58
C ALA A 74 -5.92 6.97 -8.14
N ARG A 75 -6.57 7.72 -7.25
CA ARG A 75 -6.71 7.30 -5.85
C ARG A 75 -7.58 6.05 -5.73
N ASP A 76 -8.71 6.00 -6.43
CA ASP A 76 -9.58 4.80 -6.41
C ASP A 76 -8.82 3.56 -6.91
N VAL A 77 -8.07 3.69 -8.01
CA VAL A 77 -7.24 2.60 -8.54
C VAL A 77 -6.18 2.14 -7.51
N ALA A 78 -5.46 3.07 -6.88
CA ALA A 78 -4.47 2.74 -5.87
C ALA A 78 -5.07 1.99 -4.67
N VAL A 79 -6.22 2.46 -4.17
CA VAL A 79 -6.93 1.82 -3.06
C VAL A 79 -7.39 0.42 -3.45
N ARG A 80 -7.99 0.24 -4.62
CA ARG A 80 -8.44 -1.08 -5.10
C ARG A 80 -7.28 -2.06 -5.28
N LEU A 81 -6.13 -1.60 -5.78
CA LEU A 81 -4.92 -2.43 -5.88
C LEU A 81 -4.45 -2.91 -4.51
N VAL A 82 -4.39 -2.01 -3.53
CA VAL A 82 -4.01 -2.35 -2.15
C VAL A 82 -4.99 -3.35 -1.53
N LEU A 83 -6.29 -3.16 -1.72
CA LEU A 83 -7.32 -4.08 -1.21
C LEU A 83 -7.22 -5.47 -1.84
N SER A 84 -6.92 -5.54 -3.14
CA SER A 84 -6.65 -6.81 -3.85
C SER A 84 -5.45 -7.54 -3.24
N VAL A 85 -4.35 -6.84 -2.98
CA VAL A 85 -3.18 -7.41 -2.30
C VAL A 85 -3.53 -7.90 -0.89
N ALA A 86 -4.35 -7.13 -0.17
CA ALA A 86 -4.84 -7.49 1.16
C ALA A 86 -5.78 -8.71 1.16
N GLY A 87 -6.23 -9.18 -0.02
CA GLY A 87 -7.01 -10.39 -0.19
C GLY A 87 -8.47 -10.19 -0.55
N LEU A 88 -8.91 -8.95 -0.76
CA LEU A 88 -10.28 -8.68 -1.17
C LEU A 88 -10.44 -8.95 -2.66
N SER A 89 -11.52 -9.62 -3.03
CA SER A 89 -11.96 -9.67 -4.42
C SER A 89 -12.42 -8.30 -4.90
N TRP A 90 -12.54 -8.13 -6.22
CA TRP A 90 -13.01 -6.87 -6.80
C TRP A 90 -14.45 -6.52 -6.38
N HIS A 91 -15.30 -7.52 -6.10
CA HIS A 91 -16.65 -7.30 -5.58
C HIS A 91 -16.60 -6.79 -4.14
N GLU A 92 -15.86 -7.47 -3.26
CA GLU A 92 -15.72 -7.07 -1.85
C GLU A 92 -15.11 -5.67 -1.71
N ALA A 93 -14.11 -5.35 -2.53
CA ALA A 93 -13.55 -4.00 -2.59
C ALA A 93 -14.58 -2.97 -3.07
N SER A 94 -15.38 -3.28 -4.09
CA SER A 94 -16.43 -2.40 -4.58
C SER A 94 -17.51 -2.14 -3.54
N ASP A 95 -17.96 -3.18 -2.85
CA ASP A 95 -18.97 -3.09 -1.79
C ASP A 95 -18.45 -2.28 -0.61
N LEU A 96 -17.19 -2.50 -0.20
CA LEU A 96 -16.54 -1.77 0.87
C LEU A 96 -16.46 -0.27 0.57
N LEU A 97 -16.00 0.09 -0.64
CA LEU A 97 -15.85 1.49 -1.06
C LEU A 97 -17.20 2.19 -1.27
N SER A 98 -18.21 1.45 -1.73
CA SER A 98 -19.58 1.98 -1.82
C SER A 98 -20.19 2.25 -0.45
N THR A 99 -19.84 1.43 0.55
CA THR A 99 -20.31 1.61 1.94
C THR A 99 -19.54 2.70 2.67
N HIS A 100 -18.27 2.91 2.33
CA HIS A 100 -17.36 3.86 2.99
C HIS A 100 -16.73 4.82 1.97
N PRO A 101 -17.52 5.71 1.33
CA PRO A 101 -17.02 6.61 0.30
C PRO A 101 -15.90 7.55 0.80
N ALA A 102 -15.95 7.92 2.08
CA ALA A 102 -14.93 8.75 2.74
C ALA A 102 -13.49 8.19 2.67
N VAL A 103 -13.30 6.90 2.37
CA VAL A 103 -11.97 6.31 2.17
C VAL A 103 -11.26 6.93 0.95
N LEU A 104 -12.02 7.41 -0.03
CA LEU A 104 -11.51 8.03 -1.25
C LEU A 104 -11.37 9.56 -1.15
N GLU A 105 -11.91 10.18 -0.10
CA GLU A 105 -11.86 11.63 0.11
C GLU A 105 -10.52 12.05 0.76
N GLU A 106 -9.91 13.16 0.35
CA GLU A 106 -8.79 13.77 1.10
C GLU A 106 -9.32 14.40 2.40
N ASP A 107 -8.56 14.25 3.50
CA ASP A 107 -8.81 14.99 4.73
C ASP A 107 -8.55 16.50 4.53
#